data_AF-A0A383CA03-F1
#
_entry.id   AF-A0A383CA03-F1
#
_cell.length_a   1.000
_cell.length_b   1.000
_cell.length_c   1.000
_cell.angle_alpha   90.00
_cell.angle_beta   90.00
_cell.angle_gamma   90.00
#
_symmetry.space_group_name_H-M   'P 1'
#
loop_
_entity.id
_entity.type
_entity.pdbx_description
1 polymer ?
#
loop_
_entity_poly.entity_id
_entity_poly.type
_entity_poly.pdbx_seq_one_letter_code
_entity_poly.pdbx_strand_id
1 'polypeptide(L)'
;TDSVYLSILTVTEEPMFSSSEGYTLRILIDSDDISETGYWLPSIGADQMVEIYGKNNAILSSVLYTFNDNRDNSDWNGFSALSTINARALGDTVEMQVPLFDLGASNQDEMKIVWQSSDGNGNTDLADNIVSLSGEKSTISGAISSLINDSNTLNEGQGVVIDGYFGDWNDIEKQFDIISNTESEHVDLEEYAAVTQDESTFMYMNVDGNILNGIAIPTYEAKSMPDLNTGSTGDTEPTPGV
;
A
#
# COMPACT_ATOMS: atom_id res chain seq x y z
N THR A 1 3.34 10.25 30.52
CA THR A 1 3.57 8.79 30.52
C THR A 1 2.37 8.14 29.90
N ASP A 2 2.51 7.66 28.67
CA ASP A 2 1.43 6.95 28.00
C ASP A 2 1.19 5.62 28.70
N SER A 3 -0.08 5.29 28.88
CA SER A 3 -0.51 4.15 29.68
C SER A 3 -1.01 2.98 28.83
N VAL A 4 -1.23 3.21 27.54
CA VAL A 4 -1.74 2.20 26.60
C VAL A 4 -1.02 2.35 25.26
N TYR A 5 -0.62 1.21 24.71
CA TYR A 5 0.16 1.10 23.48
C TYR A 5 -0.48 0.05 22.57
N LEU A 6 -0.46 0.32 21.27
CA LEU A 6 -0.52 -0.73 20.25
C LEU A 6 0.86 -1.38 20.20
N SER A 7 0.94 -2.68 20.48
CA SER A 7 2.20 -3.45 20.40
C SER A 7 2.14 -4.38 19.19
N ILE A 8 3.19 -4.35 18.37
CA ILE A 8 3.23 -5.08 17.11
C ILE A 8 4.47 -5.96 17.06
N LEU A 9 4.29 -7.21 16.64
CA LEU A 9 5.35 -8.17 16.36
C LEU A 9 5.33 -8.50 14.86
N THR A 10 6.48 -8.40 14.22
CA THR A 10 6.70 -8.81 12.83
C THR A 10 7.74 -9.91 12.80
N VAL A 11 7.49 -10.96 12.02
CA VAL A 11 8.44 -12.05 11.77
C VAL A 11 8.59 -12.20 10.27
N THR A 12 9.84 -12.20 9.78
CA THR A 12 10.19 -12.40 8.37
C THR A 12 10.80 -13.79 8.16
N GLU A 13 10.98 -14.21 6.91
CA GLU A 13 11.62 -15.51 6.61
C GLU A 13 13.12 -15.52 6.99
N GLU A 14 13.77 -14.35 6.88
CA GLU A 14 15.18 -14.15 7.17
C GLU A 14 15.38 -12.86 7.98
N PRO A 15 16.51 -12.67 8.69
CA PRO A 15 16.80 -11.46 9.45
C PRO A 15 16.74 -10.17 8.64
N MET A 16 15.70 -9.37 8.85
CA MET A 16 15.33 -8.23 8.00
C MET A 16 16.45 -7.18 7.86
N PHE A 17 17.15 -6.82 8.93
CA PHE A 17 18.14 -5.75 8.91
C PHE A 17 19.59 -6.25 8.84
N SER A 18 19.81 -7.51 8.45
CA SER A 18 21.15 -8.13 8.46
C SER A 18 22.04 -7.73 7.28
N SER A 19 21.45 -7.32 6.16
CA SER A 19 22.15 -6.92 4.94
C SER A 19 22.97 -5.63 5.14
N SER A 20 24.02 -5.45 4.32
CA SER A 20 24.69 -4.15 4.19
C SER A 20 23.87 -3.13 3.41
N GLU A 21 22.97 -3.63 2.56
CA GLU A 21 21.94 -2.83 1.91
C GLU A 21 20.86 -2.43 2.92
N GLY A 22 20.21 -1.27 2.71
CA GLY A 22 19.20 -0.73 3.60
C GLY A 22 17.84 -1.39 3.41
N TYR A 23 17.24 -1.92 4.47
CA TYR A 23 15.93 -2.57 4.43
C TYR A 23 14.93 -1.71 5.21
N THR A 24 13.68 -1.71 4.74
CA THR A 24 12.59 -0.90 5.29
C THR A 24 11.39 -1.77 5.63
N LEU A 25 10.89 -1.65 6.87
CA LEU A 25 9.61 -2.16 7.30
C LEU A 25 8.62 -1.00 7.42
N ARG A 26 7.47 -1.13 6.78
CA ARG A 26 6.35 -0.20 6.90
C ARG A 26 5.13 -0.90 7.47
N ILE A 27 4.43 -0.21 8.34
CA ILE A 27 3.16 -0.67 8.89
C ILE A 27 2.19 0.48 8.76
N LEU A 28 1.20 0.31 7.89
CA LEU A 28 0.12 1.25 7.68
C LEU A 28 -1.00 0.93 8.66
N ILE A 29 -1.49 1.96 9.34
CA ILE A 29 -2.48 1.88 10.40
C ILE A 29 -3.63 2.80 10.02
N ASP A 30 -4.79 2.20 9.84
CA ASP A 30 -6.09 2.86 9.82
C ASP A 30 -6.61 2.77 11.26
N SER A 31 -6.62 3.93 11.92
CA SER A 31 -6.76 4.04 13.38
C SER A 31 -8.20 4.25 13.84
N ASP A 32 -9.09 4.61 12.90
CA ASP A 32 -10.49 4.91 13.15
C ASP A 32 -11.47 4.00 12.37
N ASP A 33 -10.95 3.06 11.57
CA ASP A 33 -11.71 2.13 10.71
C ASP A 33 -12.52 2.87 9.63
N ILE A 34 -12.06 4.04 9.20
CA ILE A 34 -12.67 4.84 8.14
C ILE A 34 -11.78 4.83 6.90
N SER A 35 -12.19 4.06 5.89
CA SER A 35 -11.41 3.91 4.65
C SER A 35 -11.28 5.18 3.79
N GLU A 36 -12.07 6.21 4.12
CA GLU A 36 -12.12 7.49 3.44
C GLU A 36 -11.15 8.53 4.00
N THR A 37 -10.58 8.32 5.19
CA THR A 37 -9.51 9.16 5.79
C THR A 37 -8.14 8.54 5.52
N GLY A 38 -7.06 9.32 5.65
CA GLY A 38 -5.71 8.78 5.50
C GLY A 38 -5.29 8.43 4.07
N TYR A 39 -4.19 7.67 3.99
CA TYR A 39 -3.64 7.16 2.73
C TYR A 39 -4.40 5.91 2.27
N TRP A 40 -4.90 5.96 1.04
CA TRP A 40 -5.74 4.90 0.50
C TRP A 40 -4.97 3.64 0.15
N LEU A 41 -5.44 2.53 0.72
CA LEU A 41 -5.19 1.17 0.27
C LEU A 41 -6.55 0.45 0.17
N PRO A 42 -6.67 -0.66 -0.56
CA PRO A 42 -7.94 -1.40 -0.63
C PRO A 42 -8.52 -1.71 0.76
N SER A 43 -9.69 -1.13 1.06
CA SER A 43 -10.41 -1.20 2.34
C SER A 43 -9.70 -0.60 3.58
N ILE A 44 -8.67 0.24 3.38
CA ILE A 44 -7.88 0.86 4.43
C ILE A 44 -7.68 2.34 4.14
N GLY A 45 -7.98 3.17 5.14
CA GLY A 45 -7.64 4.58 5.17
C GLY A 45 -6.48 4.82 6.14
N ALA A 46 -5.23 4.69 5.69
CA ALA A 46 -4.09 4.68 6.60
C ALA A 46 -3.78 6.09 7.14
N ASP A 47 -4.28 6.40 8.32
CA ASP A 47 -4.03 7.65 9.05
C ASP A 47 -2.59 7.77 9.53
N GLN A 48 -1.96 6.65 9.86
CA GLN A 48 -0.56 6.62 10.29
C GLN A 48 0.25 5.55 9.56
N MET A 49 1.56 5.77 9.54
CA MET A 49 2.52 4.79 9.06
C MET A 49 3.69 4.73 10.04
N VAL A 50 3.97 3.54 10.57
CA VAL A 50 5.27 3.27 11.18
C VAL A 50 6.25 2.91 10.07
N GLU A 51 7.42 3.54 10.06
CA GLU A 51 8.54 3.17 9.19
C GLU A 51 9.78 2.88 10.03
N ILE A 52 10.36 1.69 9.83
CA ILE A 52 11.62 1.27 10.45
C ILE A 52 12.62 1.00 9.34
N TYR A 53 13.76 1.67 9.40
CA TYR A 53 14.87 1.47 8.48
C TYR A 53 16.07 0.90 9.21
N GLY A 54 16.74 -0.09 8.62
CA GLY A 54 17.90 -0.73 9.22
C GLY A 54 18.83 -1.41 8.22
N LYS A 55 20.06 -1.67 8.67
CA LYS A 55 21.10 -2.43 7.97
C LYS A 55 22.21 -2.84 8.93
N ASN A 56 23.08 -3.75 8.52
CA ASN A 56 24.23 -4.23 9.28
C ASN A 56 23.85 -4.70 10.71
N ASN A 57 22.71 -5.38 10.84
CA ASN A 57 22.10 -5.85 12.09
C ASN A 57 21.67 -4.74 13.05
N ALA A 58 21.44 -3.52 12.56
CA ALA A 58 21.00 -2.39 13.37
C ALA A 58 19.75 -1.74 12.78
N ILE A 59 18.80 -1.40 13.65
CA ILE A 59 17.79 -0.39 13.36
C ILE A 59 18.48 0.97 13.41
N LEU A 60 18.32 1.75 12.34
CA LEU A 60 18.90 3.08 12.20
C LEU A 60 17.86 4.18 12.37
N SER A 61 16.62 3.95 11.96
CA SER A 61 15.49 4.87 12.18
C SER A 61 14.21 4.09 12.49
N SER A 62 13.34 4.68 13.32
CA SER A 62 12.04 4.13 13.71
C SER A 62 11.07 5.28 14.02
N VAL A 63 10.26 5.64 13.02
CA VAL A 63 9.45 6.86 13.03
C VAL A 63 7.99 6.52 12.79
N LEU A 64 7.11 7.16 13.57
CA LEU A 64 5.67 7.22 13.30
C LEU A 64 5.39 8.46 12.44
N TYR A 65 4.68 8.25 11.35
CA TYR A 65 4.18 9.29 10.46
C TYR A 65 2.65 9.39 10.59
N THR A 66 2.12 10.59 10.39
CA THR A 66 0.68 10.84 10.27
C THR A 66 0.36 11.40 8.88
N PHE A 67 -0.75 10.95 8.30
CA PHE A 67 -1.24 11.43 7.02
C PHE A 67 -1.96 12.79 7.18
N ASN A 68 -1.91 13.61 6.14
CA ASN A 68 -2.65 14.87 6.09
C ASN A 68 -3.88 14.72 5.19
N ASP A 69 -5.07 14.61 5.80
CA ASP A 69 -6.36 14.44 5.09
C ASP A 69 -6.76 15.60 4.18
N ASN A 70 -6.02 16.73 4.20
CA ASN A 70 -6.22 17.79 3.22
C ASN A 70 -5.52 17.51 1.87
N ARG A 71 -4.78 16.40 1.76
CA ARG A 71 -4.17 15.94 0.51
C ARG A 71 -5.03 14.86 -0.13
N ASP A 72 -4.79 14.62 -1.41
CA ASP A 72 -5.36 13.46 -2.08
C ASP A 72 -4.91 12.19 -1.36
N ASN A 73 -5.82 11.27 -1.08
CA ASN A 73 -5.55 10.03 -0.34
C ASN A 73 -4.55 9.08 -1.05
N SER A 74 -4.19 9.35 -2.30
CA SER A 74 -3.13 8.63 -3.03
C SER A 74 -1.76 9.34 -2.97
N ASP A 75 -1.65 10.51 -2.34
CA ASP A 75 -0.42 11.27 -2.25
C ASP A 75 0.48 10.75 -1.13
N TRP A 76 1.45 9.91 -1.49
CA TRP A 76 2.45 9.37 -0.57
C TRP A 76 3.21 10.43 0.23
N ASN A 77 3.33 11.66 -0.29
CA ASN A 77 3.98 12.77 0.42
C ASN A 77 3.05 13.45 1.45
N GLY A 78 1.85 12.91 1.68
CA GLY A 78 0.97 13.31 2.75
C GLY A 78 1.39 12.87 4.14
N PHE A 79 2.24 11.84 4.23
CA PHE A 79 2.84 11.43 5.48
C PHE A 79 3.93 12.40 5.94
N SER A 80 3.73 13.00 7.12
CA SER A 80 4.73 13.79 7.85
C SER A 80 5.12 13.09 9.15
N ALA A 81 6.38 13.22 9.56
CA ALA A 81 6.86 12.59 10.78
C ALA A 81 6.18 13.20 12.00
N LEU A 82 5.69 12.35 12.90
CA LEU A 82 4.99 12.72 14.12
C LEU A 82 5.88 12.52 15.35
N SER A 83 6.36 11.30 15.57
CA SER A 83 7.18 10.92 16.73
C SER A 83 8.15 9.79 16.38
N THR A 84 9.12 9.53 17.27
CA THR A 84 9.92 8.29 17.20
C THR A 84 9.25 7.22 18.03
N ILE A 85 9.33 5.97 17.60
CA ILE A 85 8.76 4.84 18.34
C ILE A 85 9.85 3.93 18.89
N ASN A 86 9.50 3.18 19.94
CA ASN A 86 10.39 2.17 20.48
C ASN A 86 10.28 0.88 19.64
N ALA A 87 11.35 0.53 18.92
CA ALA A 87 11.44 -0.72 18.17
C ALA A 87 12.75 -1.47 18.48
N ARG A 88 12.69 -2.81 18.44
CA ARG A 88 13.85 -3.70 18.60
C ARG A 88 13.78 -4.82 17.57
N ALA A 89 14.94 -5.23 17.08
CA ALA A 89 15.07 -6.36 16.18
C ALA A 89 16.04 -7.40 16.75
N LEU A 90 15.72 -8.68 16.58
CA LEU A 90 16.59 -9.80 16.90
C LEU A 90 16.33 -10.93 15.90
N GLY A 91 17.33 -11.21 15.05
CA GLY A 91 17.17 -12.21 14.00
C GLY A 91 16.08 -11.79 12.99
N ASP A 92 15.16 -12.70 12.75
CA ASP A 92 13.97 -12.57 11.88
C ASP A 92 12.80 -11.79 12.51
N THR A 93 12.97 -11.34 13.75
CA THR A 93 11.88 -10.77 14.53
C THR A 93 12.09 -9.28 14.79
N VAL A 94 11.04 -8.49 14.61
CA VAL A 94 10.98 -7.06 14.97
C VAL A 94 9.77 -6.82 15.88
N GLU A 95 9.98 -6.23 17.05
CA GLU A 95 8.90 -5.80 17.94
C GLU A 95 8.91 -4.28 18.11
N MET A 96 7.73 -3.70 18.29
CA MET A 96 7.58 -2.25 18.48
C MET A 96 6.33 -1.87 19.26
N GLN A 97 6.30 -0.63 19.74
CA GLN A 97 5.17 -0.06 20.46
C GLN A 97 4.86 1.36 19.97
N VAL A 98 3.57 1.61 19.70
CA VAL A 98 3.04 2.92 19.35
C VAL A 98 2.06 3.38 20.43
N PRO A 99 2.23 4.58 21.03
CA PRO A 99 1.26 5.11 21.98
C PRO A 99 -0.10 5.33 21.32
N LEU A 100 -1.20 4.89 21.96
CA LEU A 100 -2.54 5.14 21.38
C LEU A 100 -2.88 6.64 21.29
N PHE A 101 -2.30 7.46 22.17
CA PHE A 101 -2.43 8.91 22.10
C PHE A 101 -1.88 9.49 20.80
N ASP A 102 -0.74 9.00 20.32
CA ASP A 102 -0.14 9.45 19.06
C ASP A 102 -0.96 8.99 17.84
N LEU A 103 -1.72 7.90 17.97
CA LEU A 103 -2.67 7.43 16.97
C LEU A 103 -4.01 8.19 17.01
N GLY A 104 -4.23 9.07 17.99
CA GLY A 104 -5.53 9.71 18.21
C GLY A 104 -6.64 8.73 18.63
N ALA A 105 -6.27 7.54 19.10
CA ALA A 105 -7.18 6.42 19.32
C ALA A 105 -7.28 5.98 20.79
N SER A 106 -8.27 5.13 21.04
CA SER A 106 -8.61 4.52 22.31
C SER A 106 -8.43 2.99 22.28
N ASN A 107 -8.44 2.35 23.44
CA ASN A 107 -8.27 0.89 23.50
C ASN A 107 -9.52 0.09 23.10
N GLN A 108 -10.61 0.77 22.73
CA GLN A 108 -11.83 0.17 22.20
C GLN A 108 -11.98 0.43 20.69
N ASP A 109 -11.11 1.25 20.11
CA ASP A 109 -11.23 1.63 18.71
C ASP A 109 -10.78 0.45 17.85
N GLU A 110 -11.52 0.23 16.77
CA GLU A 110 -11.15 -0.75 15.77
C GLU A 110 -10.03 -0.18 14.91
N MET A 111 -9.04 -1.01 14.60
CA MET A 111 -7.92 -0.59 13.75
C MET A 111 -7.65 -1.66 12.72
N LYS A 112 -7.32 -1.23 11.52
CA LYS A 112 -6.81 -2.09 10.45
C LYS A 112 -5.33 -1.82 10.22
N ILE A 113 -4.57 -2.90 10.06
CA ILE A 113 -3.11 -2.84 9.98
C ILE A 113 -2.63 -3.68 8.81
N VAL A 114 -1.73 -3.12 8.00
CA VAL A 114 -1.06 -3.79 6.88
C VAL A 114 0.43 -3.54 6.90
N TRP A 115 1.21 -4.57 6.60
CA TRP A 115 2.66 -4.53 6.55
C TRP A 115 3.16 -4.45 5.12
N GLN A 116 4.27 -3.75 4.93
CA GLN A 116 5.07 -3.81 3.73
C GLN A 116 6.55 -3.90 4.08
N SER A 117 7.30 -4.77 3.42
CA SER A 117 8.75 -4.87 3.54
C SER A 117 9.43 -4.54 2.21
N SER A 118 10.60 -3.91 2.27
CA SER A 118 11.41 -3.49 1.11
C SER A 118 12.89 -3.69 1.38
N ASP A 119 13.65 -4.10 0.37
CA ASP A 119 15.11 -4.16 0.41
C ASP A 119 15.80 -2.88 -0.14
N GLY A 120 15.00 -1.85 -0.46
CA GLY A 120 15.47 -0.60 -1.07
C GLY A 120 15.86 -0.70 -2.55
N ASN A 121 15.94 -1.90 -3.11
CA ASN A 121 16.47 -2.19 -4.45
C ASN A 121 15.39 -2.69 -5.42
N GLY A 122 14.14 -2.30 -5.19
CA GLY A 122 13.01 -2.66 -6.04
C GLY A 122 12.30 -3.96 -5.65
N ASN A 123 12.78 -4.69 -4.64
CA ASN A 123 12.08 -5.86 -4.13
C ASN A 123 11.23 -5.46 -2.93
N THR A 124 9.92 -5.62 -3.05
CA THR A 124 8.95 -5.34 -2.00
C THR A 124 7.98 -6.48 -1.81
N ASP A 125 7.46 -6.61 -0.59
CA ASP A 125 6.37 -7.51 -0.26
C ASP A 125 5.33 -6.76 0.56
N LEU A 126 4.07 -6.78 0.10
CA LEU A 126 2.92 -6.20 0.77
C LEU A 126 2.08 -7.34 1.32
N ALA A 127 1.70 -7.27 2.61
CA ALA A 127 0.95 -8.35 3.24
C ALA A 127 -0.40 -8.61 2.54
N ASP A 128 -0.71 -9.88 2.25
CA ASP A 128 -1.98 -10.27 1.62
C ASP A 128 -3.20 -10.01 2.51
N ASN A 129 -3.03 -10.12 3.83
CA ASN A 129 -4.09 -10.00 4.81
C ASN A 129 -4.05 -8.64 5.51
N ILE A 130 -5.24 -8.12 5.77
CA ILE A 130 -5.47 -6.97 6.63
C ILE A 130 -5.73 -7.50 8.04
N VAL A 131 -4.95 -7.04 9.01
CA VAL A 131 -5.18 -7.37 10.41
C VAL A 131 -6.19 -6.38 10.99
N SER A 132 -7.32 -6.90 11.46
CA SER A 132 -8.32 -6.15 12.22
C SER A 132 -8.23 -6.53 13.70
N LEU A 133 -8.31 -5.54 14.59
CA LEU A 133 -8.28 -5.77 16.04
C LEU A 133 -9.56 -6.46 16.56
N SER A 134 -10.68 -6.36 15.83
CA SER A 134 -11.91 -7.12 16.10
C SER A 134 -11.78 -8.61 15.81
N GLY A 135 -10.73 -9.00 15.08
CA GLY A 135 -10.48 -10.36 14.60
C GLY A 135 -11.19 -10.69 13.28
N GLU A 136 -11.81 -9.71 12.63
CA GLU A 136 -12.28 -9.87 11.26
C GLU A 136 -11.11 -10.20 10.33
N LYS A 137 -11.36 -11.09 9.36
CA LYS A 137 -10.35 -11.51 8.40
C LYS A 137 -10.69 -10.93 7.04
N SER A 138 -9.83 -10.03 6.58
CA SER A 138 -9.94 -9.40 5.26
C SER A 138 -8.63 -9.57 4.51
N THR A 139 -8.73 -9.70 3.19
CA THR A 139 -7.57 -9.77 2.29
C THR A 139 -7.58 -8.57 1.37
N ILE A 140 -6.40 -8.11 0.96
CA ILE A 140 -6.27 -7.05 -0.05
C ILE A 140 -6.92 -7.49 -1.37
N SER A 141 -6.68 -8.74 -1.79
CA SER A 141 -7.29 -9.28 -3.01
C SER A 141 -8.82 -9.34 -2.94
N GLY A 142 -9.38 -9.68 -1.76
CA GLY A 142 -10.81 -9.67 -1.53
C GLY A 142 -11.41 -8.27 -1.56
N ALA A 143 -10.73 -7.30 -0.93
CA ALA A 143 -11.10 -5.89 -0.97
C ALA A 143 -11.12 -5.35 -2.41
N ILE A 144 -10.07 -5.60 -3.19
CA ILE A 144 -10.01 -5.23 -4.62
C ILE A 144 -11.14 -5.89 -5.41
N SER A 145 -11.38 -7.19 -5.20
CA SER A 145 -12.45 -7.92 -5.89
C SER A 145 -13.83 -7.32 -5.60
N SER A 146 -14.08 -6.87 -4.37
CA SER A 146 -15.33 -6.17 -4.02
C SER A 146 -15.47 -4.86 -4.78
N LEU A 147 -14.41 -4.03 -4.79
CA LEU A 147 -14.42 -2.74 -5.51
C LEU A 147 -14.66 -2.92 -7.01
N ILE A 148 -14.04 -3.94 -7.61
CA ILE A 148 -14.25 -4.29 -9.03
C ILE A 148 -15.70 -4.71 -9.26
N ASN A 149 -16.23 -5.61 -8.42
CA ASN A 149 -17.60 -6.09 -8.55
C ASN A 149 -18.60 -4.93 -8.42
N ASP A 150 -18.44 -4.08 -7.40
CA ASP A 150 -19.32 -2.93 -7.15
C ASP A 150 -19.35 -1.98 -8.36
N SER A 151 -18.18 -1.76 -8.98
CA SER A 151 -18.03 -0.94 -10.19
C SER A 151 -18.66 -1.57 -11.44
N ASN A 152 -18.78 -2.91 -11.49
CA ASN A 152 -19.18 -3.67 -12.68
C ASN A 152 -20.57 -4.34 -12.53
N THR A 153 -21.46 -3.82 -11.67
CA THR A 153 -22.76 -4.46 -11.37
C THR A 153 -23.92 -4.07 -12.31
N LEU A 154 -23.74 -3.10 -13.21
CA LEU A 154 -24.83 -2.45 -13.95
C LEU A 154 -25.03 -2.99 -15.38
N ASN A 155 -25.53 -4.21 -15.54
CA ASN A 155 -25.78 -4.79 -16.87
C ASN A 155 -27.13 -4.32 -17.48
N GLU A 156 -27.16 -3.14 -18.09
CA GLU A 156 -28.36 -2.59 -18.73
C GLU A 156 -28.10 -2.17 -20.18
N GLY A 157 -28.63 -2.92 -21.17
CA GLY A 157 -28.67 -2.47 -22.56
C GLY A 157 -28.78 -3.57 -23.62
N GLN A 158 -28.74 -3.16 -24.89
CA GLN A 158 -28.61 -4.04 -26.06
C GLN A 158 -27.39 -3.61 -26.87
N GLY A 159 -26.55 -4.57 -27.29
CA GLY A 159 -25.30 -4.27 -27.98
C GLY A 159 -24.14 -4.09 -27.02
N VAL A 160 -23.20 -3.22 -27.37
CA VAL A 160 -22.03 -2.94 -26.52
C VAL A 160 -22.42 -1.93 -25.45
N VAL A 161 -22.18 -2.27 -24.19
CA VAL A 161 -22.52 -1.46 -23.03
C VAL A 161 -21.27 -1.27 -22.15
N ILE A 162 -21.09 -0.08 -21.58
CA ILE A 162 -19.99 0.18 -20.64
C ILE A 162 -20.49 -0.13 -19.23
N ASP A 163 -20.48 -1.41 -18.87
CA ASP A 163 -20.97 -1.93 -17.59
C ASP A 163 -19.96 -2.83 -16.85
N GLY A 164 -18.80 -3.07 -17.46
CA GLY A 164 -17.77 -3.96 -16.92
C GLY A 164 -18.00 -5.45 -17.21
N TYR A 165 -19.11 -5.81 -17.86
CA TYR A 165 -19.33 -7.16 -18.38
C TYR A 165 -18.84 -7.25 -19.83
N PHE A 166 -17.70 -7.91 -20.05
CA PHE A 166 -17.09 -7.98 -21.39
C PHE A 166 -17.71 -9.01 -22.35
N GLY A 167 -18.83 -9.63 -21.99
CA GLY A 167 -19.42 -10.69 -22.81
C GLY A 167 -20.07 -10.20 -24.11
N ASP A 168 -20.47 -8.93 -24.14
CA ASP A 168 -20.94 -8.19 -25.32
C ASP A 168 -19.84 -7.98 -26.39
N TRP A 169 -18.55 -8.09 -26.01
CA TRP A 169 -17.42 -8.03 -26.93
C TRP A 169 -17.06 -9.36 -27.58
N ASN A 170 -17.67 -10.48 -27.18
CA ASN A 170 -17.29 -11.81 -27.67
C ASN A 170 -17.45 -11.98 -29.18
N ASP A 171 -18.51 -11.40 -29.75
CA ASP A 171 -18.84 -11.50 -31.18
C ASP A 171 -18.19 -10.39 -32.03
N ILE A 172 -17.43 -9.48 -31.41
CA ILE A 172 -16.70 -8.42 -32.12
C ILE A 172 -15.33 -8.93 -32.52
N GLU A 173 -15.03 -8.82 -33.82
CA GLU A 173 -13.71 -9.15 -34.38
C GLU A 173 -12.64 -8.22 -33.80
N LYS A 174 -11.59 -8.84 -33.25
CA LYS A 174 -10.47 -8.14 -32.60
C LYS A 174 -9.26 -8.14 -33.53
N GLN A 175 -8.51 -7.06 -33.47
CA GLN A 175 -7.15 -7.00 -33.98
C GLN A 175 -6.20 -7.54 -32.91
N PHE A 176 -5.10 -8.14 -33.35
CA PHE A 176 -4.08 -8.71 -32.46
C PHE A 176 -2.79 -7.94 -32.62
N ASP A 177 -2.13 -7.63 -31.51
CA ASP A 177 -0.71 -7.30 -31.59
C ASP A 177 0.09 -8.60 -31.75
N ILE A 178 1.07 -8.58 -32.65
CA ILE A 178 1.86 -9.77 -32.99
C ILE A 178 3.30 -9.60 -32.47
N ILE A 179 3.69 -8.39 -32.05
CA ILE A 179 5.06 -8.09 -31.64
C ILE A 179 5.05 -7.46 -30.26
N SER A 180 5.21 -8.31 -29.24
CA SER A 180 5.57 -7.85 -27.89
C SER A 180 6.93 -7.15 -27.93
N ASN A 181 6.95 -5.90 -27.47
CA ASN A 181 8.15 -5.06 -27.41
C ASN A 181 8.33 -4.34 -26.07
N THR A 182 7.56 -4.75 -25.06
CA THR A 182 7.58 -4.20 -23.70
C THR A 182 8.13 -5.22 -22.71
N GLU A 183 8.73 -4.71 -21.63
CA GLU A 183 9.21 -5.52 -20.53
C GLU A 183 8.09 -5.88 -19.53
N SER A 184 6.95 -5.18 -19.58
CA SER A 184 5.82 -5.38 -18.65
C SER A 184 4.59 -5.88 -19.39
N GLU A 185 4.11 -7.07 -19.00
CA GLU A 185 2.87 -7.70 -19.46
C GLU A 185 1.64 -6.79 -19.23
N HIS A 186 1.67 -5.93 -18.20
CA HIS A 186 0.56 -5.04 -17.85
C HIS A 186 0.32 -3.90 -18.86
N VAL A 187 1.26 -3.69 -19.78
CA VAL A 187 1.16 -2.72 -20.88
C VAL A 187 1.42 -3.37 -22.24
N ASP A 188 1.55 -4.69 -22.28
CA ASP A 188 1.73 -5.45 -23.53
C ASP A 188 0.37 -5.70 -24.14
N LEU A 189 0.06 -5.00 -25.23
CA LEU A 189 -1.25 -5.06 -25.87
C LEU A 189 -1.42 -6.41 -26.56
N GLU A 190 -2.49 -7.14 -26.26
CA GLU A 190 -2.80 -8.43 -26.89
C GLU A 190 -3.89 -8.30 -27.96
N GLU A 191 -5.00 -7.66 -27.58
CA GLU A 191 -6.16 -7.52 -28.45
C GLU A 191 -6.75 -6.12 -28.36
N TYR A 192 -7.28 -5.62 -29.47
CA TYR A 192 -8.01 -4.35 -29.50
C TYR A 192 -9.07 -4.33 -30.59
N ALA A 193 -10.13 -3.56 -30.36
CA ALA A 193 -11.20 -3.38 -31.34
C ALA A 193 -11.83 -1.99 -31.22
N ALA A 194 -12.45 -1.53 -32.30
CA ALA A 194 -13.30 -0.34 -32.29
C ALA A 194 -14.57 -0.63 -33.10
N VAL A 195 -15.72 -0.33 -32.54
CA VAL A 195 -17.03 -0.53 -33.17
C VAL A 195 -17.90 0.70 -33.02
N THR A 196 -18.74 0.99 -34.02
CA THR A 196 -19.73 2.07 -33.95
C THR A 196 -21.12 1.47 -33.88
N GLN A 197 -21.90 1.91 -32.89
CA GLN A 197 -23.31 1.54 -32.68
C GLN A 197 -24.09 2.79 -32.28
N ASP A 198 -25.25 3.02 -32.90
CA ASP A 198 -26.19 4.10 -32.56
C ASP A 198 -25.50 5.46 -32.29
N GLU A 199 -24.62 5.86 -33.21
CA GLU A 199 -23.80 7.09 -33.18
C GLU A 199 -22.67 7.12 -32.14
N SER A 200 -22.57 6.12 -31.26
CA SER A 200 -21.49 5.96 -30.29
C SER A 200 -20.35 5.10 -30.85
N THR A 201 -19.11 5.43 -30.49
CA THR A 201 -17.95 4.60 -30.79
C THR A 201 -17.43 3.99 -29.50
N PHE A 202 -17.28 2.68 -29.51
CA PHE A 202 -16.78 1.89 -28.39
C PHE A 202 -15.41 1.35 -28.76
N MET A 203 -14.52 1.28 -27.77
CA MET A 203 -13.17 0.76 -27.92
C MET A 203 -12.92 -0.32 -26.89
N TYR A 204 -12.24 -1.38 -27.32
CA TYR A 204 -11.81 -2.50 -26.50
C TYR A 204 -10.30 -2.60 -26.54
N MET A 205 -9.73 -2.99 -25.40
CA MET A 205 -8.30 -3.19 -25.18
C MET A 205 -8.13 -4.33 -24.19
N ASN A 206 -7.22 -5.25 -24.50
CA ASN A 206 -6.74 -6.30 -23.62
C ASN A 206 -5.22 -6.31 -23.61
N VAL A 207 -4.62 -6.51 -22.45
CA VAL A 207 -3.16 -6.67 -22.29
C VAL A 207 -2.84 -8.08 -21.80
N ASP A 208 -1.59 -8.53 -21.90
CA ASP A 208 -1.15 -9.86 -21.42
C ASP A 208 -1.33 -10.01 -19.90
N GLY A 209 -1.04 -8.95 -19.15
CA GLY A 209 -1.22 -8.87 -17.70
C GLY A 209 -2.51 -8.18 -17.25
N ASN A 210 -2.46 -7.47 -16.12
CA ASN A 210 -3.59 -6.67 -15.61
C ASN A 210 -3.47 -5.21 -16.03
N ILE A 211 -4.49 -4.67 -16.70
CA ILE A 211 -4.57 -3.23 -16.97
C ILE A 211 -4.73 -2.47 -15.64
N LEU A 212 -4.08 -1.31 -15.52
CA LEU A 212 -4.12 -0.46 -14.33
C LEU A 212 -3.64 -1.14 -13.02
N ASN A 213 -2.71 -2.11 -13.12
CA ASN A 213 -2.22 -2.86 -11.95
C ASN A 213 -1.60 -1.98 -10.84
N GLY A 214 -1.11 -0.78 -11.19
CA GLY A 214 -0.66 0.24 -10.24
C GLY A 214 0.48 -0.20 -9.30
N ILE A 215 0.84 0.67 -8.35
CA ILE A 215 1.70 0.34 -7.21
C ILE A 215 1.09 0.95 -5.96
N ALA A 216 0.95 0.15 -4.89
CA ALA A 216 0.30 0.58 -3.65
C ALA A 216 1.17 1.53 -2.83
N ILE A 217 2.49 1.35 -2.84
CA ILE A 217 3.46 2.24 -2.18
C ILE A 217 4.50 2.65 -3.23
N PRO A 218 4.61 3.94 -3.59
CA PRO A 218 5.38 4.37 -4.76
C PRO A 218 6.88 4.53 -4.50
N THR A 219 7.42 3.93 -3.44
CA THR A 219 8.84 4.04 -3.10
C THR A 219 9.38 2.79 -2.40
N TYR A 220 10.59 2.42 -2.77
CA TYR A 220 11.38 1.36 -2.12
C TYR A 220 12.16 1.88 -0.91
N GLU A 221 12.52 3.16 -0.96
CA GLU A 221 13.39 3.82 0.01
C GLU A 221 12.61 4.41 1.17
N ALA A 222 13.18 4.31 2.37
CA ALA A 222 12.65 4.94 3.58
C ALA A 222 12.60 6.48 3.45
N LYS A 223 11.59 7.10 4.06
CA LYS A 223 11.50 8.56 4.22
C LYS A 223 12.57 9.08 5.18
N SER A 224 12.88 8.36 6.27
CA SER A 224 13.97 8.72 7.18
C SER A 224 15.15 7.74 7.09
N MET A 225 16.29 8.26 6.64
CA MET A 225 17.58 7.56 6.67
C MET A 225 18.61 8.46 7.36
N PRO A 226 19.18 8.05 8.51
CA PRO A 226 20.27 8.78 9.12
C PRO A 226 21.52 8.71 8.23
N ASP A 227 22.14 9.86 7.96
CA ASP A 227 23.47 9.89 7.37
C ASP A 227 24.50 9.51 8.43
N LEU A 228 25.10 8.34 8.26
CA LEU A 228 26.12 7.78 9.16
C LEU A 228 27.37 8.67 9.30
N ASN A 229 27.63 9.59 8.35
CA ASN A 229 28.81 10.48 8.40
C ASN A 229 28.58 11.75 9.20
N THR A 230 27.35 12.28 9.19
CA THR A 230 27.00 13.52 9.89
C THR A 230 26.27 13.26 11.20
N GLY A 231 25.75 12.04 11.40
CA GLY A 231 24.85 11.72 12.51
C GLY A 231 23.51 12.46 12.41
N SER A 232 23.25 13.13 11.27
CA SER A 232 22.03 13.86 11.01
C SER A 232 21.08 12.96 10.25
N THR A 233 19.90 12.75 10.81
CA THR A 233 18.72 12.49 9.98
C THR A 233 18.39 13.81 9.27
N GLY A 234 17.79 13.78 8.06
CA GLY A 234 17.40 15.02 7.39
C GLY A 234 16.46 15.88 8.25
N ASP A 235 16.09 17.08 7.79
CA ASP A 235 15.21 18.06 8.46
C ASP A 235 13.79 17.54 8.84
N THR A 236 13.53 16.24 8.71
CA THR A 236 12.23 15.58 8.79
C THR A 236 12.04 14.68 10.00
N GLU A 237 13.03 14.50 10.90
CA GLU A 237 12.78 13.76 12.14
C GLU A 237 12.28 14.67 13.28
N PRO A 238 11.31 14.20 14.08
CA PRO A 238 10.85 14.93 15.26
C PRO A 238 11.99 15.01 16.28
N THR A 239 12.22 16.19 16.85
CA THR A 239 13.16 16.32 17.99
C THR A 239 12.67 15.45 19.14
N PRO A 240 13.52 14.63 19.78
CA PRO A 240 13.15 13.87 20.98
C PRO A 240 12.59 14.82 22.03
N GLY A 241 11.34 14.59 22.46
CA GLY A 241 10.72 15.33 23.54
C GLY A 241 11.54 15.19 24.83
N VAL A 242 11.87 16.33 25.44
CA VAL A 242 12.58 16.43 26.74
C VAL A 242 11.63 16.13 27.89
#